data_AF-A0A7S1AV54-F1
#
_entry.id   AF-A0A7S1AV54-F1
#
_cell.length_a   1.000
_cell.length_b   1.000
_cell.length_c   1.000
_cell.angle_alpha   90.00
_cell.angle_beta   90.00
_cell.angle_gamma   90.00
#
_symmetry.space_group_name_H-M   'P 1'
#
loop_
_entity.id
_entity.type
_entity.pdbx_description
1 polymer ?
#
loop_
_entity_poly.entity_id
_entity_poly.type
_entity_poly.pdbx_seq_one_letter_code
_entity_poly.pdbx_strand_id
1 'polypeptide(L)'
;ATGESKESVADHLELFAQAGFVAVAFDARYHGERALPHGGLEKGSLTLDALGPDVVESLAEFRSQRLEVYHAALVRAWRQGSGGERPFLFDSVSDAIAVVDDLEARPGVDASRIGSTGVSLGGMHTWLLAAADERIAAAAPAIGVQ
;
A
#
# COMPACT_ATOMS: atom_id res chain seq x y z
N ALA A 1 -3.64 9.10 -1.82
CA ALA A 1 -2.71 9.55 -2.89
C ALA A 1 -1.33 8.89 -2.74
N THR A 2 -0.49 8.94 -3.78
CA THR A 2 0.84 8.32 -3.83
C THR A 2 1.72 8.80 -2.65
N GLY A 3 2.36 7.88 -1.94
CA GLY A 3 3.15 8.20 -0.73
C GLY A 3 2.37 8.20 0.59
N GLU A 4 1.10 7.80 0.61
CA GLU A 4 0.30 7.63 1.83
C GLU A 4 0.45 6.23 2.45
N SER A 5 -0.14 6.03 3.63
CA SER A 5 -0.15 4.78 4.38
C SER A 5 -1.53 4.13 4.38
N LYS A 6 -1.62 2.87 4.82
CA LYS A 6 -2.88 2.12 4.95
C LYS A 6 -3.93 2.86 5.79
N GLU A 7 -3.53 3.68 6.75
CA GLU A 7 -4.45 4.47 7.57
C GLU A 7 -5.19 5.54 6.75
N SER A 8 -4.63 6.01 5.63
CA SER A 8 -5.30 7.03 4.80
C SER A 8 -6.55 6.52 4.09
N VAL A 9 -6.74 5.20 4.05
CA VAL A 9 -7.92 4.54 3.47
C VAL A 9 -8.86 3.97 4.53
N ALA A 10 -8.66 4.29 5.82
CA ALA A 10 -9.50 3.79 6.91
C ALA A 10 -11.00 4.02 6.67
N ASP A 11 -11.39 5.23 6.26
CA ASP A 11 -12.79 5.56 5.93
C ASP A 11 -13.36 4.64 4.82
N HIS A 12 -12.54 4.25 3.85
CA HIS A 12 -12.97 3.32 2.79
C HIS A 12 -13.16 1.92 3.35
N LEU A 13 -12.30 1.46 4.27
CA LEU A 13 -12.45 0.17 4.94
C LEU A 13 -13.72 0.12 5.78
N GLU A 14 -14.05 1.22 6.48
CA GLU A 14 -15.30 1.32 7.23
C GLU A 14 -16.52 1.24 6.33
N LEU A 15 -16.51 1.90 5.17
CA LEU A 15 -17.60 1.81 4.20
C LEU A 15 -17.79 0.38 3.67
N PHE A 16 -16.69 -0.33 3.40
CA PHE A 16 -16.76 -1.75 3.02
C PHE A 16 -17.29 -2.63 4.15
N ALA A 17 -16.85 -2.39 5.39
CA ALA A 17 -17.36 -3.11 6.56
C ALA A 17 -18.85 -2.89 6.78
N GLN A 18 -19.34 -1.66 6.64
CA GLN A 18 -20.77 -1.32 6.69
C GLN A 18 -21.57 -1.99 5.57
N ALA A 19 -20.95 -2.19 4.40
CA ALA A 19 -21.53 -2.94 3.30
C ALA A 19 -21.45 -4.48 3.46
N GLY A 20 -20.92 -4.97 4.60
CA GLY A 20 -20.86 -6.39 4.94
C GLY A 20 -19.62 -7.13 4.45
N PHE A 21 -18.56 -6.42 4.07
CA PHE A 21 -17.28 -7.01 3.67
C PHE A 21 -16.29 -7.06 4.83
N VAL A 22 -15.42 -8.08 4.83
CA VAL A 22 -14.16 -8.00 5.57
C VAL A 22 -13.18 -7.21 4.70
N ALA A 23 -12.76 -6.03 5.16
CA ALA A 23 -11.90 -5.13 4.41
C ALA A 23 -10.51 -5.00 5.07
N VAL A 24 -9.45 -5.10 4.27
CA VAL A 24 -8.06 -5.06 4.73
C VAL A 24 -7.26 -4.11 3.84
N ALA A 25 -6.43 -3.27 4.44
CA ALA A 25 -5.39 -2.50 3.75
C ALA A 25 -4.02 -2.84 4.32
N PHE A 26 -2.99 -2.72 3.49
CA PHE A 26 -1.60 -2.95 3.86
C PHE A 26 -0.70 -1.87 3.26
N ASP A 27 0.44 -1.63 3.89
CA ASP A 27 1.43 -0.68 3.38
C ASP A 27 2.25 -1.30 2.24
N ALA A 28 2.30 -0.61 1.10
CA ALA A 28 3.23 -0.96 0.04
C ALA A 28 4.68 -0.74 0.47
N ARG A 29 5.63 -1.38 -0.22
CA ARG A 29 7.06 -1.14 0.04
C ARG A 29 7.35 0.36 -0.14
N TYR A 30 8.14 0.94 0.77
CA TYR A 30 8.46 2.38 0.82
C TYR A 30 7.28 3.30 1.17
N HIS A 31 6.17 2.77 1.67
CA HIS A 31 4.99 3.51 2.10
C HIS A 31 4.64 3.19 3.57
N GLY A 32 3.92 4.10 4.24
CA GLY A 32 3.49 3.94 5.64
C GLY A 32 4.57 3.45 6.59
N GLU A 33 4.28 2.39 7.34
CA GLU A 33 5.23 1.78 8.29
C GLU A 33 6.40 1.07 7.61
N ARG A 34 6.32 0.86 6.28
CA ARG A 34 7.35 0.26 5.45
C ARG A 34 8.17 1.29 4.67
N ALA A 35 8.05 2.56 5.03
CA ALA A 35 8.77 3.65 4.38
C ALA A 35 10.28 3.60 4.58
N LEU A 36 10.74 3.09 5.72
CA LEU A 36 12.15 3.02 6.09
C LEU A 36 12.55 1.58 6.44
N PRO A 37 13.80 1.15 6.19
CA PRO A 37 14.32 -0.10 6.77
C PRO A 37 14.22 -0.04 8.29
N HIS A 38 13.84 -1.16 8.92
CA HIS A 38 13.37 -1.27 10.30
C HIS A 38 13.99 -0.25 11.29
N GLY A 39 13.17 0.68 11.82
CA GLY A 39 13.57 1.63 12.86
C GLY A 39 12.93 3.03 12.87
N GLY A 40 11.71 3.23 12.35
CA GLY A 40 11.12 4.58 12.23
C GLY A 40 9.77 4.75 12.91
N LEU A 41 9.80 5.37 14.11
CA LEU A 41 8.75 6.08 14.88
C LEU A 41 7.29 5.60 14.77
N GLU A 42 6.75 5.09 15.89
CA GLU A 42 5.30 4.94 16.11
C GLU A 42 4.57 6.29 16.05
N LYS A 43 3.33 6.30 15.54
CA LYS A 43 2.55 7.54 15.40
C LYS A 43 1.23 7.52 16.17
N GLY A 44 1.09 8.48 17.08
CA GLY A 44 -0.19 9.01 17.56
C GLY A 44 -0.68 10.19 16.69
N SER A 45 -2.00 10.34 16.58
CA SER A 45 -2.67 11.40 15.82
C SER A 45 -2.49 12.78 16.48
N LEU A 46 -1.86 13.73 15.78
CA LEU A 46 -1.86 15.15 16.10
C LEU A 46 -2.21 15.94 14.83
N THR A 47 -3.09 16.93 14.95
CA THR A 47 -3.45 17.83 13.85
C THR A 47 -2.29 18.77 13.53
N LEU A 48 -2.03 19.02 12.24
CA LEU A 48 -0.87 19.78 11.75
C LEU A 48 -0.78 21.20 12.32
N ASP A 49 -1.91 21.82 12.63
CA ASP A 49 -1.99 23.19 13.15
C ASP A 49 -1.51 23.31 14.61
N ALA A 50 -1.51 22.21 15.37
CA ALA A 50 -1.13 22.18 16.78
C ALA A 50 0.38 22.01 17.01
N LEU A 51 1.15 21.77 15.96
CA LEU A 51 2.54 21.29 16.07
C LEU A 51 3.60 22.39 15.95
N GLY A 52 3.21 23.60 15.52
CA GLY A 52 4.15 24.70 15.28
C GLY A 52 5.00 24.52 14.01
N PRO A 53 5.61 25.61 13.49
CA PRO A 53 6.27 25.63 12.19
C PRO A 53 7.46 24.65 12.11
N ASP A 54 8.24 24.50 13.18
CA ASP A 54 9.44 23.65 13.22
C ASP A 54 9.10 22.16 13.04
N VAL A 55 7.95 21.73 13.59
CA VAL A 55 7.47 20.35 13.43
C VAL A 55 6.88 20.14 12.04
N VAL A 56 6.19 21.15 11.48
CA VAL A 56 5.71 21.09 10.08
C VAL A 56 6.89 20.97 9.11
N GLU A 57 7.97 21.71 9.33
CA GLU A 57 9.20 21.62 8.54
C GLU A 57 9.84 20.24 8.67
N SER A 58 9.95 19.72 9.89
CA SER A 58 10.46 18.36 10.15
C SER A 58 9.61 17.27 9.45
N LEU A 59 8.29 17.43 9.44
CA LEU A 59 7.37 16.50 8.74
C LEU A 59 7.49 16.61 7.21
N ALA A 60 7.74 17.82 6.69
CA ALA A 60 7.97 18.04 5.26
C ALA A 60 9.31 17.45 4.80
N GLU A 61 10.35 17.57 5.61
CA GLU A 61 11.66 16.94 5.39
C GLU A 61 11.52 15.41 5.42
N PHE A 62 10.83 14.87 6.42
CA PHE A 62 10.55 13.44 6.51
C PHE A 62 9.78 12.91 5.29
N ARG A 63 8.76 13.66 4.81
CA ARG A 63 8.03 13.32 3.59
C ARG A 63 8.95 13.30 2.37
N SER A 64 9.87 14.25 2.27
CA SER A 64 10.84 14.36 1.17
C SER A 64 11.79 13.16 1.16
N GLN A 65 12.33 12.79 2.33
CA GLN A 65 13.20 11.61 2.47
C GLN A 65 12.49 10.31 2.03
N ARG A 66 11.21 10.12 2.37
CA ARG A 66 10.44 8.94 1.90
C ARG A 66 10.33 8.89 0.38
N LEU A 67 10.03 10.03 -0.25
CA LEU A 67 9.93 10.12 -1.71
C LEU A 67 11.28 9.88 -2.39
N GLU A 68 12.38 10.34 -1.78
CA GLU A 68 13.75 10.06 -2.28
C GLU A 68 14.06 8.56 -2.27
N VAL A 69 13.74 7.85 -1.18
CA VAL A 69 13.98 6.40 -1.08
C VAL A 69 13.17 5.64 -2.14
N TYR A 70 11.89 6.01 -2.32
CA TYR A 70 11.01 5.46 -3.34
C TYR A 70 11.55 5.70 -4.77
N HIS A 71 11.92 6.94 -5.10
CA HIS A 71 12.50 7.28 -6.41
C HIS A 71 13.84 6.58 -6.65
N ALA A 72 14.69 6.48 -5.62
CA ALA A 72 15.95 5.78 -5.73
C ALA A 72 15.76 4.28 -5.99
N ALA A 73 14.74 3.65 -5.38
CA ALA A 73 14.39 2.26 -5.66
C ALA A 73 13.92 2.06 -7.10
N LEU A 74 13.08 2.97 -7.62
CA LEU A 74 12.67 3.00 -9.03
C LEU A 74 13.89 3.06 -9.98
N VAL A 75 14.82 3.97 -9.72
CA VAL A 75 16.04 4.13 -10.54
C VAL A 75 16.94 2.90 -10.44
N ARG A 76 17.09 2.29 -9.25
CA ARG A 76 17.88 1.06 -9.07
C ARG A 76 17.28 -0.12 -9.84
N ALA A 77 15.97 -0.34 -9.73
CA ALA A 77 15.28 -1.42 -10.43
C ALA A 77 15.44 -1.28 -11.95
N TRP A 78 15.33 -0.05 -12.49
CA TRP A 78 15.58 0.22 -13.90
C TRP A 78 17.03 -0.05 -14.32
N ARG A 79 18.03 0.39 -13.53
CA ARG A 79 19.45 0.27 -13.88
C ARG A 79 19.99 -1.16 -13.75
N GLN A 80 19.51 -1.93 -12.78
CA GLN A 80 20.07 -3.25 -12.43
C GLN A 80 19.36 -4.41 -13.13
N GLY A 81 18.20 -4.15 -13.76
CA GLY A 81 17.40 -5.19 -14.40
C GLY A 81 16.87 -6.23 -13.40
N SER A 82 16.37 -7.35 -13.93
CA SER A 82 15.66 -8.39 -13.18
C SER A 82 16.49 -9.13 -12.11
N GLY A 83 17.81 -8.93 -12.05
CA GLY A 83 18.70 -9.56 -11.06
C GLY A 83 19.08 -8.69 -9.86
N GLY A 84 18.64 -7.42 -9.82
CA GLY A 84 18.97 -6.47 -8.75
C GLY A 84 17.77 -6.11 -7.87
N GLU A 85 17.61 -4.82 -7.55
CA GLU A 85 16.41 -4.30 -6.89
C GLU A 85 15.16 -4.74 -7.67
N ARG A 86 14.29 -5.53 -7.03
CA ARG A 86 13.02 -5.93 -7.64
C ARG A 86 12.13 -4.69 -7.76
N PRO A 87 11.36 -4.55 -8.85
CA PRO A 87 10.29 -3.56 -8.90
C PRO A 87 9.43 -3.74 -7.64
N PHE A 88 9.34 -2.69 -6.82
CA PHE A 88 8.53 -2.63 -5.59
C PHE A 88 7.07 -3.09 -5.82
N LEU A 89 6.62 -3.05 -7.07
CA LEU A 89 5.38 -3.63 -7.56
C LEU A 89 5.27 -5.13 -7.26
N PHE A 90 6.30 -5.94 -7.56
CA PHE A 90 6.24 -7.40 -7.37
C PHE A 90 6.27 -7.81 -5.90
N ASP A 91 7.06 -7.13 -5.08
CA ASP A 91 7.10 -7.40 -3.65
C ASP A 91 5.75 -7.08 -3.00
N SER A 92 5.16 -5.93 -3.33
CA SER A 92 3.84 -5.53 -2.78
C SER A 92 2.71 -6.41 -3.31
N VAL A 93 2.81 -6.96 -4.52
CA VAL A 93 1.86 -7.96 -5.03
C VAL A 93 2.04 -9.30 -4.32
N SER A 94 3.27 -9.70 -4.01
CA SER A 94 3.53 -10.91 -3.20
C SER A 94 2.95 -10.77 -1.78
N ASP A 95 3.10 -9.59 -1.18
CA ASP A 95 2.46 -9.25 0.10
C ASP A 95 0.92 -9.35 -0.03
N ALA A 96 0.35 -8.87 -1.14
CA ALA A 96 -1.09 -8.96 -1.39
C ALA A 96 -1.59 -10.40 -1.55
N ILE A 97 -0.82 -11.27 -2.20
CA ILE A 97 -1.13 -12.72 -2.29
C ILE A 97 -1.15 -13.33 -0.89
N ALA A 98 -0.19 -12.99 -0.02
CA ALA A 98 -0.19 -13.46 1.35
C ALA A 98 -1.40 -12.94 2.16
N VAL A 99 -1.89 -11.72 1.87
CA VAL A 99 -3.16 -11.23 2.45
C VAL A 99 -4.35 -12.05 1.95
N VAL A 100 -4.37 -12.45 0.67
CA VAL A 100 -5.41 -13.34 0.13
C VAL A 100 -5.38 -14.70 0.82
N ASP A 101 -4.19 -15.29 1.03
CA ASP A 101 -4.03 -16.55 1.79
C ASP A 101 -4.65 -16.42 3.19
N ASP A 102 -4.36 -15.32 3.88
CA ASP A 102 -4.84 -15.06 5.24
C ASP A 102 -6.35 -14.77 5.27
N LEU A 103 -6.93 -14.19 4.20
CA LEU A 103 -8.37 -13.99 4.06
C LEU A 103 -9.10 -15.31 3.77
N GLU A 104 -8.57 -16.15 2.90
CA GLU A 104 -9.14 -17.45 2.56
C GLU A 104 -9.21 -18.39 3.78
N ALA A 105 -8.20 -18.34 4.64
CA ALA A 105 -8.15 -19.13 5.86
C ALA A 105 -9.05 -18.60 7.00
N ARG A 106 -9.62 -17.38 6.87
CA ARG A 106 -10.39 -16.74 7.95
C ARG A 106 -11.81 -17.28 8.05
N PRO A 107 -12.26 -17.70 9.25
CA PRO A 107 -13.67 -18.00 9.48
C PRO A 107 -14.58 -16.81 9.17
N GLY A 108 -15.66 -17.04 8.43
CA GLY A 108 -16.61 -16.00 8.04
C GLY A 108 -16.25 -15.23 6.77
N VAL A 109 -15.10 -15.51 6.15
CA VAL A 109 -14.79 -15.05 4.80
C VAL A 109 -15.23 -16.11 3.79
N ASP A 110 -15.88 -15.66 2.72
CA ASP A 110 -16.22 -16.51 1.58
C ASP A 110 -15.10 -16.42 0.54
N ALA A 111 -14.30 -17.47 0.45
CA ALA A 111 -13.14 -17.54 -0.44
C ALA A 111 -13.48 -17.33 -1.92
N SER A 112 -14.73 -17.61 -2.33
CA SER A 112 -15.19 -17.39 -3.71
C SER A 112 -15.50 -15.92 -4.04
N ARG A 113 -15.46 -15.02 -3.05
CA ARG A 113 -15.86 -13.61 -3.17
C ARG A 113 -14.78 -12.65 -2.67
N ILE A 114 -13.51 -12.97 -2.92
CA ILE A 114 -12.39 -12.07 -2.64
C ILE A 114 -12.19 -11.10 -3.81
N GLY A 115 -12.14 -9.80 -3.53
CA GLY A 115 -11.91 -8.76 -4.53
C GLY A 115 -10.81 -7.79 -4.12
N SER A 116 -10.31 -7.00 -5.08
CA SER A 116 -9.27 -5.99 -4.84
C SER A 116 -9.57 -4.67 -5.54
N THR A 117 -9.17 -3.56 -4.91
CA THR A 117 -9.30 -2.20 -5.45
C THR A 117 -8.15 -1.32 -4.96
N GLY A 118 -7.87 -0.25 -5.69
CA GLY A 118 -6.82 0.70 -5.36
C GLY A 118 -6.70 1.82 -6.38
N VAL A 119 -6.08 2.93 -5.96
CA VAL A 119 -5.88 4.14 -6.77
C VAL A 119 -4.38 4.31 -7.08
N SER A 120 -4.04 4.68 -8.32
CA SER A 120 -2.68 4.96 -8.76
C SER A 120 -1.76 3.74 -8.55
N LEU A 121 -0.75 3.84 -7.68
CA LEU A 121 0.08 2.69 -7.31
C LEU A 121 -0.76 1.51 -6.79
N GLY A 122 -1.78 1.78 -5.97
CA GLY A 122 -2.72 0.76 -5.52
C GLY A 122 -3.48 0.13 -6.70
N GLY A 123 -3.82 0.91 -7.73
CA GLY A 123 -4.46 0.41 -8.95
C GLY A 123 -3.53 -0.47 -9.79
N MET A 124 -2.23 -0.16 -9.84
CA MET A 124 -1.23 -1.03 -10.47
C MET A 124 -1.14 -2.36 -9.73
N HIS A 125 -1.12 -2.35 -8.39
CA HIS A 125 -1.14 -3.57 -7.59
C HIS A 125 -2.43 -4.37 -7.78
N THR A 126 -3.59 -3.72 -7.86
CA THR A 126 -4.87 -4.38 -8.18
C THR A 126 -4.82 -5.10 -9.52
N TRP A 127 -4.29 -4.46 -10.57
CA TRP A 127 -4.12 -5.11 -11.88
C TRP A 127 -3.19 -6.31 -11.81
N LEU A 128 -2.03 -6.15 -11.20
CA LEU A 128 -1.01 -7.20 -11.13
C LEU A 128 -1.44 -8.38 -10.25
N LEU A 129 -2.12 -8.13 -9.14
CA LEU A 129 -2.67 -9.17 -8.27
C LEU A 129 -3.73 -9.98 -9.01
N ALA A 130 -4.69 -9.32 -9.66
CA ALA A 130 -5.72 -10.00 -10.43
C ALA A 130 -5.15 -10.83 -11.59
N ALA A 131 -3.99 -10.43 -12.14
CA ALA A 131 -3.30 -11.20 -13.16
C ALA A 131 -2.48 -12.38 -12.59
N ALA A 132 -2.01 -12.28 -11.35
CA ALA A 132 -1.13 -13.25 -10.72
C ALA A 132 -1.86 -14.31 -9.88
N ASP A 133 -3.07 -14.02 -9.41
CA ASP A 133 -3.83 -14.85 -8.48
C ASP A 133 -5.29 -15.02 -8.94
N GLU A 134 -5.62 -16.24 -9.39
CA GLU A 134 -6.94 -16.59 -9.93
C GLU A 134 -8.06 -16.55 -8.87
N ARG A 135 -7.73 -16.45 -7.56
CA ARG A 135 -8.72 -16.33 -6.48
C ARG A 135 -9.40 -14.97 -6.43
N ILE A 136 -8.87 -13.97 -7.14
CA ILE A 136 -9.49 -12.64 -7.21
C ILE A 136 -10.73 -12.68 -8.10
N ALA A 137 -11.90 -12.72 -7.47
CA ALA A 137 -13.20 -12.77 -8.13
C ALA A 137 -13.57 -11.43 -8.82
N ALA A 138 -13.06 -10.31 -8.32
CA ALA A 138 -13.28 -8.99 -8.89
C ALA A 138 -12.12 -8.02 -8.63
N ALA A 139 -11.77 -7.22 -9.64
CA ALA A 139 -10.74 -6.19 -9.57
C ALA A 139 -11.29 -4.84 -10.01
N ALA A 140 -11.08 -3.79 -9.21
CA ALA A 140 -11.53 -2.43 -9.49
C ALA A 140 -10.36 -1.42 -9.37
N PRO A 141 -9.44 -1.39 -10.34
CA PRO A 141 -8.31 -0.46 -10.34
C PRO A 141 -8.73 0.94 -10.83
N ALA A 142 -8.26 1.99 -10.16
CA ALA A 142 -8.45 3.37 -10.57
C ALA A 142 -7.11 4.03 -10.91
N ILE A 143 -7.02 4.67 -12.08
CA ILE A 143 -5.83 5.38 -12.59
C ILE A 143 -4.51 4.58 -12.41
N GLY A 144 -4.59 3.26 -12.58
CA GLY A 144 -3.50 2.30 -12.29
C GLY A 144 -2.79 1.75 -13.52
N VAL A 145 -2.88 2.45 -14.66
CA VAL A 145 -2.16 2.14 -15.90
C VAL A 145 -1.15 3.25 -16.17
N GLN A 146 0.03 2.88 -16.65
CA GLN A 146 1.14 3.81 -16.92
C GLN A 146 1.32 4.02 -18.42
#